data_AF-A0A1B6HIL0-F1
#
_entry.id   AF-A0A1B6HIL0-F1
#
_cell.length_a   1.000
_cell.length_b   1.000
_cell.length_c   1.000
_cell.angle_alpha   90.00
_cell.angle_beta   90.00
_cell.angle_gamma   90.00
#
_symmetry.space_group_name_H-M   'P 1'
#
loop_
_entity.id
_entity.type
_entity.pdbx_description
1 polymer ?
#
loop_
_entity_poly.entity_id
_entity_poly.type
_entity_poly.pdbx_seq_one_letter_code
_entity_poly.pdbx_strand_id
1 'polypeptide(L)'
;MAVTQGSGPQDYEIDSFEPVHSENSVVLSMKEMKLDDDQVMKKWGFPLTDLYKLALKFYKEKEGKAIHFSYQDKLTLIAFTKQVNYGKYNADTLPPLGVLDVIGRDRRMAWQALGDLTKEEAMRDFILMLDRLCPLFTAFIEAHKADLEARERRKWEEEDRKKKEEERLRLEEELRRKEEEERARQEIQRRQIQDALNQQTYAQFKAYAEQQYPGNPEQQGVLVRQLQDQHYHQYMQQLLQQQTSRPEPESEENEVEVEPPVLANGTLHNSQPDSEEDDDEINSQGTMSMASMWTRKDVREFKESIRREGGE
;
A
#
# COMPACT_ATOMS: atom_id res chain seq x y z
N MET A 1 -88.45 59.73 -51.47
CA MET A 1 -87.63 59.02 -50.46
C MET A 1 -86.23 58.87 -51.02
N ALA A 2 -85.24 58.97 -50.14
CA ALA A 2 -83.88 59.40 -50.41
C ALA A 2 -82.97 58.32 -51.01
N VAL A 3 -81.89 58.82 -51.60
CA VAL A 3 -80.73 58.18 -52.24
C VAL A 3 -79.84 57.48 -51.22
N THR A 4 -79.15 56.39 -51.60
CA THR A 4 -77.75 56.02 -51.25
C THR A 4 -77.44 54.61 -51.83
N GLN A 5 -76.57 54.51 -52.85
CA GLN A 5 -75.14 54.12 -52.80
C GLN A 5 -74.93 52.74 -52.13
N GLY A 6 -74.40 51.70 -52.77
CA GLY A 6 -73.18 51.64 -53.58
C GLY A 6 -72.03 51.12 -52.70
N SER A 7 -71.84 49.80 -52.60
CA SER A 7 -70.72 49.20 -51.86
C SER A 7 -70.08 48.09 -52.69
N GLY A 8 -68.76 48.25 -52.89
CA GLY A 8 -67.89 47.43 -53.72
C GLY A 8 -67.49 46.08 -53.11
N PRO A 9 -66.56 45.37 -53.77
CA PRO A 9 -66.14 44.03 -53.37
C PRO A 9 -65.39 44.08 -52.03
N GLN A 10 -65.73 43.16 -51.13
CA GLN A 10 -65.05 42.99 -49.86
C GLN A 10 -63.64 42.41 -50.10
N ASP A 11 -62.64 43.23 -49.85
CA ASP A 11 -61.27 42.79 -49.62
C ASP A 11 -61.25 41.83 -48.43
N TYR A 12 -60.81 40.59 -48.65
CA TYR A 12 -60.48 39.66 -47.59
C TYR A 12 -59.09 40.03 -47.08
N GLU A 13 -59.04 40.71 -45.93
CA GLU A 13 -57.80 40.90 -45.18
C GLU A 13 -57.23 39.53 -44.82
N ILE A 14 -55.99 39.30 -45.25
CA ILE A 14 -55.17 38.17 -44.83
C ILE A 14 -54.87 38.38 -43.35
N ASP A 15 -55.54 37.59 -42.52
CA ASP A 15 -55.31 37.54 -41.08
C ASP A 15 -53.82 37.30 -40.81
N SER A 16 -53.23 38.26 -40.11
CA SER A 16 -51.81 38.32 -39.82
C SER A 16 -51.51 37.24 -38.81
N PHE A 17 -50.91 36.14 -39.27
CA PHE A 17 -50.43 35.05 -38.42
C PHE A 17 -49.35 35.59 -37.47
N GLU A 18 -49.74 36.00 -36.27
CA GLU A 18 -48.81 36.28 -35.19
C GLU A 18 -48.07 35.00 -34.82
N PRO A 19 -46.73 34.96 -34.89
CA PRO A 19 -45.98 33.84 -34.38
C PRO A 19 -46.00 33.90 -32.85
N VAL A 20 -46.68 32.93 -32.23
CA VAL A 20 -46.62 32.67 -30.79
C VAL A 20 -45.15 32.33 -30.44
N HIS A 21 -44.41 33.35 -30.00
CA HIS A 21 -43.07 33.19 -29.44
C HIS A 21 -43.14 32.43 -28.10
N SER A 22 -43.15 31.11 -28.19
CA SER A 22 -42.91 30.17 -27.08
C SER A 22 -41.44 29.77 -27.01
N GLU A 23 -40.51 30.71 -27.26
CA GLU A 23 -39.06 30.43 -27.23
C GLU A 23 -38.35 31.05 -26.01
N ASN A 24 -39.03 31.91 -25.25
CA ASN A 24 -38.40 32.60 -24.11
C ASN A 24 -38.53 31.89 -22.76
N SER A 25 -39.34 30.83 -22.65
CA SER A 25 -39.59 30.18 -21.35
C SER A 25 -38.44 29.28 -20.87
N VAL A 26 -37.74 28.61 -21.79
CA VAL A 26 -36.68 27.65 -21.42
C VAL A 26 -35.35 28.34 -21.13
N VAL A 27 -35.04 29.42 -21.86
CA VAL A 27 -33.77 30.16 -21.69
C VAL A 27 -33.78 31.01 -20.41
N LEU A 28 -34.96 31.49 -19.98
CA LEU A 28 -35.11 32.22 -18.72
C LEU A 28 -35.02 31.31 -17.48
N SER A 29 -35.37 30.04 -17.59
CA SER A 29 -35.32 29.10 -16.45
C SER A 29 -33.91 28.59 -16.11
N MET A 30 -32.90 28.84 -16.95
CA MET A 30 -31.50 28.53 -16.66
C MET A 30 -30.76 29.71 -16.01
N LYS A 31 -31.42 30.88 -15.85
CA LYS A 31 -30.79 32.11 -15.38
C LYS A 31 -30.66 32.22 -13.85
N GLU A 32 -31.15 31.25 -13.08
CA GLU A 32 -31.04 31.22 -11.62
C GLU A 32 -30.40 29.92 -11.12
N MET A 33 -29.08 29.83 -11.29
CA MET A 33 -28.12 29.24 -10.33
C MET A 33 -26.74 29.44 -10.93
N LYS A 34 -26.11 30.60 -10.65
CA LYS A 34 -24.68 30.77 -10.88
C LYS A 34 -23.95 29.84 -9.91
N LEU A 35 -23.67 28.62 -10.37
CA LEU A 35 -22.72 27.73 -9.72
C LEU A 35 -21.34 28.30 -9.99
N ASP A 36 -20.76 28.93 -8.98
CA ASP A 36 -19.38 29.39 -9.03
C ASP A 36 -18.43 28.17 -8.97
N ASP A 37 -17.16 28.38 -9.32
CA ASP A 37 -16.14 27.31 -9.34
C ASP A 37 -16.04 26.58 -7.99
N ASP A 38 -16.23 27.28 -6.88
CA ASP A 38 -16.29 26.69 -5.53
C ASP A 38 -17.47 25.73 -5.35
N GLN A 39 -18.61 26.05 -5.97
CA GLN A 39 -19.80 25.20 -5.91
C GLN A 39 -19.66 23.99 -6.84
N VAL A 40 -18.99 24.14 -7.99
CA VAL A 40 -18.61 23.03 -8.87
C VAL A 40 -17.67 22.07 -8.14
N MET A 41 -16.64 22.60 -7.50
CA MET A 41 -15.72 21.84 -6.65
C MET A 41 -16.47 21.11 -5.53
N LYS A 42 -17.41 21.78 -4.86
CA LYS A 42 -18.20 21.16 -3.79
C LYS A 42 -19.12 20.04 -4.29
N LYS A 43 -19.77 20.21 -5.44
CA LYS A 43 -20.70 19.20 -6.00
C LYS A 43 -19.95 17.99 -6.56
N TRP A 44 -18.85 18.22 -7.27
CA TRP A 44 -18.21 17.20 -8.10
C TRP A 44 -16.84 16.74 -7.61
N GLY A 45 -16.19 17.52 -6.74
CA GLY A 45 -14.86 17.20 -6.21
C GLY A 45 -13.71 17.38 -7.19
N PHE A 46 -13.94 18.03 -8.34
CA PHE A 46 -12.94 18.28 -9.37
C PHE A 46 -12.96 19.75 -9.80
N PRO A 47 -11.79 20.32 -10.15
CA PRO A 47 -11.75 21.68 -10.69
C PRO A 47 -12.48 21.70 -12.03
N LEU A 48 -13.11 22.83 -12.34
CA LEU A 48 -13.98 22.99 -13.51
C LEU A 48 -13.33 22.50 -14.82
N THR A 49 -12.05 22.81 -15.00
CA THR A 49 -11.28 22.44 -16.20
C THR A 49 -11.10 20.93 -16.35
N ASP A 50 -10.86 20.20 -15.26
CA ASP A 50 -10.71 18.74 -15.29
C ASP A 50 -12.05 18.04 -15.39
N LEU A 51 -13.07 18.57 -14.70
CA LEU A 51 -14.44 18.08 -14.82
C LEU A 51 -14.95 18.23 -16.27
N TYR A 52 -14.63 19.34 -16.95
CA TYR A 52 -14.96 19.55 -18.35
C TYR A 52 -14.27 18.52 -19.27
N LYS A 53 -12.98 18.20 -19.03
CA LYS A 53 -12.28 17.14 -19.79
C LYS A 53 -12.94 15.78 -19.58
N LEU A 54 -13.32 15.46 -18.35
CA LEU A 54 -14.04 14.22 -18.01
C LEU A 54 -15.43 14.18 -18.68
N ALA A 55 -16.14 15.30 -18.69
CA ALA A 55 -17.42 15.46 -19.38
C ALA A 55 -17.29 15.25 -20.89
N LEU A 56 -16.26 15.83 -21.52
CA LEU A 56 -15.97 15.59 -22.95
C LEU A 56 -15.64 14.13 -23.24
N LYS A 57 -14.87 13.48 -22.37
CA LYS A 57 -14.55 12.05 -22.50
C LYS A 57 -15.82 11.20 -22.42
N PHE A 58 -16.66 11.46 -21.41
CA PHE A 58 -17.93 10.78 -21.22
C PHE A 58 -18.87 10.98 -22.42
N TYR A 59 -19.02 12.23 -22.88
CA TYR A 59 -19.83 12.58 -24.05
C TYR A 59 -19.41 11.78 -25.27
N LYS A 60 -18.11 11.76 -25.61
CA LYS A 60 -17.59 11.00 -26.76
C LYS A 60 -17.76 9.49 -26.63
N GLU A 61 -17.65 8.95 -25.42
CA GLU A 61 -17.73 7.50 -25.20
C GLU A 61 -19.17 6.98 -25.24
N LYS A 62 -20.13 7.77 -24.74
CA LYS A 62 -21.53 7.36 -24.56
C LYS A 62 -22.46 7.85 -25.66
N GLU A 63 -22.08 8.87 -26.43
CA GLU A 63 -22.84 9.34 -27.59
C GLU A 63 -23.05 8.20 -28.60
N GLY A 64 -24.33 7.92 -28.92
CA GLY A 64 -24.70 6.91 -29.92
C GLY A 64 -24.62 5.45 -29.45
N LYS A 65 -24.16 5.19 -28.21
CA LYS A 65 -24.12 3.84 -27.63
C LYS A 65 -25.13 3.65 -26.50
N ALA A 66 -25.20 4.59 -25.58
CA ALA A 66 -26.04 4.48 -24.37
C ALA A 66 -26.95 5.70 -24.16
N ILE A 67 -26.71 6.80 -24.90
CA ILE A 67 -27.45 8.05 -24.77
C ILE A 67 -27.73 8.60 -26.16
N HIS A 68 -28.99 8.98 -26.39
CA HIS A 68 -29.41 9.67 -27.61
C HIS A 68 -29.81 11.10 -27.26
N PHE A 69 -28.92 12.04 -27.56
CA PHE A 69 -29.23 13.46 -27.43
C PHE A 69 -30.17 13.90 -28.56
N SER A 70 -31.10 14.81 -28.24
CA SER A 70 -31.90 15.48 -29.26
C SER A 70 -30.99 16.27 -30.21
N TYR A 71 -31.49 16.56 -31.41
CA TYR A 71 -30.71 17.36 -32.37
C TYR A 71 -30.34 18.73 -31.79
N GLN A 72 -31.29 19.40 -31.13
CA GLN A 72 -31.06 20.69 -30.47
C GLN A 72 -30.04 20.59 -29.35
N ASP A 73 -30.13 19.57 -28.50
CA ASP A 73 -29.15 19.37 -27.43
C ASP A 73 -27.73 19.18 -27.96
N LYS A 74 -27.57 18.44 -29.07
CA LYS A 74 -26.28 18.28 -29.74
C LYS A 74 -25.74 19.59 -30.29
N LEU A 75 -26.59 20.41 -30.90
CA LEU A 75 -26.18 21.73 -31.38
C LEU A 75 -25.66 22.60 -30.25
N THR A 76 -26.36 22.62 -29.11
CA THR A 76 -25.96 23.39 -27.93
C THR A 76 -24.66 22.86 -27.31
N LEU A 77 -24.48 21.54 -27.18
CA LEU A 77 -23.23 20.95 -26.69
C LEU A 77 -22.03 21.25 -27.61
N ILE A 78 -22.26 21.23 -28.93
CA ILE A 78 -21.26 21.64 -29.94
C ILE A 78 -20.96 23.13 -29.81
N ALA A 79 -21.97 23.98 -29.63
CA ALA A 79 -21.82 25.41 -29.44
C ALA A 79 -20.96 25.73 -28.21
N PHE A 80 -21.24 25.11 -27.06
CA PHE A 80 -20.40 25.27 -25.86
C PHE A 80 -18.96 24.82 -26.12
N THR A 81 -18.76 23.69 -26.80
CA THR A 81 -17.41 23.21 -27.15
C THR A 81 -16.70 24.20 -28.08
N LYS A 82 -17.41 24.88 -28.98
CA LYS A 82 -16.83 25.95 -29.81
C LYS A 82 -16.50 27.19 -28.99
N GLN A 83 -17.39 27.63 -28.11
CA GLN A 83 -17.15 28.76 -27.21
C GLN A 83 -15.93 28.53 -26.31
N VAL A 84 -15.76 27.32 -25.77
CA VAL A 84 -14.61 26.98 -24.92
C VAL A 84 -13.27 27.04 -25.67
N ASN A 85 -13.27 26.65 -26.95
CA ASN A 85 -12.04 26.53 -27.74
C ASN A 85 -11.69 27.83 -28.49
N TYR A 86 -12.69 28.54 -28.99
CA TYR A 86 -12.51 29.69 -29.89
C TYR A 86 -13.05 31.00 -29.30
N GLY A 87 -13.72 30.95 -28.14
CA GLY A 87 -14.41 32.11 -27.56
C GLY A 87 -15.67 32.47 -28.33
N LYS A 88 -16.06 33.74 -28.21
CA LYS A 88 -17.24 34.31 -28.87
C LYS A 88 -17.24 34.06 -30.38
N TYR A 89 -18.42 33.75 -30.92
CA TYR A 89 -18.62 33.57 -32.35
C TYR A 89 -18.19 34.81 -33.14
N ASN A 90 -17.35 34.59 -34.15
CA ASN A 90 -16.90 35.61 -35.10
C ASN A 90 -17.13 35.09 -36.52
N ALA A 91 -17.92 35.80 -37.32
CA ALA A 91 -18.28 35.35 -38.68
C ALA A 91 -17.06 35.37 -39.63
N ASP A 92 -16.17 36.33 -39.45
CA ASP A 92 -15.01 36.56 -40.34
C ASP A 92 -13.93 35.48 -40.23
N THR A 93 -13.91 34.72 -39.13
CA THR A 93 -12.92 33.67 -38.90
C THR A 93 -13.33 32.33 -39.52
N LEU A 94 -14.55 32.24 -40.07
CA LEU A 94 -15.12 31.00 -40.57
C LEU A 94 -15.30 31.05 -42.09
N PRO A 95 -15.02 29.95 -42.81
CA PRO A 95 -15.29 29.88 -44.24
C PRO A 95 -16.79 30.05 -44.52
N PRO A 96 -17.20 30.51 -45.71
CA PRO A 96 -18.62 30.59 -46.06
C PRO A 96 -19.26 29.18 -46.05
N LEU A 97 -20.50 29.10 -45.59
CA LEU A 97 -21.27 27.85 -45.67
C LEU A 97 -21.77 27.61 -47.08
N GLY A 98 -21.83 26.35 -47.50
CA GLY A 98 -22.51 25.95 -48.72
C GLY A 98 -24.02 26.14 -48.59
N VAL A 99 -24.70 26.42 -49.71
CA VAL A 99 -26.15 26.71 -49.75
C VAL A 99 -27.00 25.57 -49.17
N LEU A 100 -26.52 24.32 -49.27
CA LEU A 100 -27.21 23.13 -48.77
C LEU A 100 -26.75 22.70 -47.36
N ASP A 101 -25.80 23.40 -46.73
CA ASP A 101 -25.27 23.04 -45.40
C ASP A 101 -26.17 23.55 -44.27
N VAL A 102 -27.37 22.97 -44.17
CA VAL A 102 -28.36 23.29 -43.14
C VAL A 102 -27.80 23.00 -41.74
N ILE A 103 -27.11 21.87 -41.57
CA ILE A 103 -26.53 21.47 -40.27
C ILE A 103 -25.43 22.44 -39.85
N GLY A 104 -24.56 22.85 -40.77
CA GLY A 104 -23.53 23.84 -40.51
C GLY A 104 -24.12 25.19 -40.14
N ARG A 105 -25.22 25.60 -40.79
CA ARG A 105 -25.96 26.81 -40.45
C ARG A 105 -26.52 26.74 -39.04
N ASP A 106 -27.19 25.65 -38.68
CA ASP A 106 -27.79 25.48 -37.36
C ASP A 106 -26.73 25.45 -36.24
N ARG A 107 -25.57 24.82 -36.49
CA ARG A 107 -24.42 24.88 -35.57
C ARG A 107 -23.89 26.30 -35.37
N ARG A 108 -23.81 27.11 -36.43
CA ARG A 108 -23.39 28.51 -36.31
C ARG A 108 -24.43 29.34 -35.57
N MET A 109 -25.72 29.13 -35.83
CA MET A 109 -26.79 29.81 -35.12
C MET A 109 -26.75 29.48 -33.63
N ALA A 110 -26.57 28.22 -33.26
CA ALA A 110 -26.43 27.81 -31.86
C ALA A 110 -25.20 28.42 -31.18
N TRP A 111 -24.06 28.49 -31.88
CA TRP A 111 -22.85 29.14 -31.33
C TRP A 111 -23.01 30.65 -31.22
N GLN A 112 -23.61 31.30 -32.22
CA GLN A 112 -23.90 32.72 -32.20
C GLN A 112 -24.87 33.09 -31.06
N ALA A 113 -25.84 32.22 -30.76
CA ALA A 113 -26.80 32.41 -29.67
C ALA A 113 -26.15 32.43 -28.27
N LEU A 114 -24.95 31.86 -28.10
CA LEU A 114 -24.20 31.93 -26.84
C LEU A 114 -23.68 33.34 -26.53
N GLY A 115 -23.59 34.23 -27.52
CA GLY A 115 -23.19 35.62 -27.30
C GLY A 115 -21.80 35.77 -26.68
N ASP A 116 -21.72 36.55 -25.61
CA ASP A 116 -20.50 36.89 -24.86
C ASP A 116 -20.20 35.95 -23.68
N LEU A 117 -20.78 34.74 -23.69
CA LEU A 117 -20.52 33.71 -22.69
C LEU A 117 -19.01 33.45 -22.54
N THR A 118 -18.50 33.51 -21.33
CA THR A 118 -17.10 33.25 -21.06
C THR A 118 -16.76 31.77 -21.28
N LYS A 119 -15.46 31.48 -21.38
CA LYS A 119 -14.97 30.11 -21.54
C LYS A 119 -15.38 29.25 -20.35
N GLU A 120 -15.27 29.79 -19.14
CA GLU A 120 -15.59 29.13 -17.88
C GLU A 120 -17.10 28.87 -17.77
N GLU A 121 -17.93 29.85 -18.13
CA GLU A 121 -19.39 29.67 -18.21
C GLU A 121 -19.76 28.59 -19.23
N ALA A 122 -19.17 28.59 -20.42
CA ALA A 122 -19.42 27.57 -21.42
C ALA A 122 -19.01 26.16 -20.97
N MET A 123 -17.92 26.02 -20.20
CA MET A 123 -17.55 24.74 -19.57
C MET A 123 -18.60 24.31 -18.54
N ARG A 124 -19.05 25.22 -17.68
CA ARG A 124 -20.05 24.94 -16.64
C ARG A 124 -21.37 24.51 -17.25
N ASP A 125 -21.89 25.28 -18.22
CA ASP A 125 -23.16 25.00 -18.85
C ASP A 125 -23.13 23.69 -19.64
N PHE A 126 -22.00 23.36 -20.28
CA PHE A 126 -21.80 22.05 -20.90
C PHE A 126 -21.96 20.91 -19.89
N ILE A 127 -21.32 21.03 -18.73
CA ILE A 127 -21.34 20.00 -17.67
C ILE A 127 -22.76 19.88 -17.08
N LEU A 128 -23.42 21.00 -16.79
CA LEU A 128 -24.77 21.01 -16.25
C LEU A 128 -25.79 20.46 -17.24
N MET A 129 -25.64 20.79 -18.52
CA MET A 129 -26.46 20.22 -19.58
C MET A 129 -26.24 18.71 -19.69
N LEU A 130 -25.00 18.24 -19.62
CA LEU A 130 -24.69 16.81 -19.67
C LEU A 130 -25.24 16.04 -18.46
N ASP A 131 -25.11 16.60 -17.25
CA ASP A 131 -25.69 16.06 -16.01
C ASP A 131 -27.22 15.94 -16.10
N ARG A 132 -27.88 16.99 -16.61
CA ARG A 132 -29.34 17.00 -16.81
C ARG A 132 -29.79 15.97 -17.85
N LEU A 133 -29.06 15.85 -18.96
CA LEU A 133 -29.41 14.95 -20.06
C LEU A 133 -29.04 13.49 -19.75
N CYS A 134 -28.07 13.26 -18.85
CA CYS A 134 -27.66 11.92 -18.46
C CYS A 134 -27.19 11.85 -17.01
N PRO A 135 -28.08 11.40 -16.09
CA PRO A 135 -27.71 11.21 -14.69
C PRO A 135 -26.59 10.16 -14.46
N LEU A 136 -26.31 9.28 -15.43
CA LEU A 136 -25.16 8.36 -15.35
C LEU A 136 -23.82 9.08 -15.39
N PHE A 137 -23.79 10.33 -15.85
CA PHE A 137 -22.60 11.18 -15.76
C PHE A 137 -22.15 11.31 -14.30
N THR A 138 -23.09 11.39 -13.36
CA THR A 138 -22.76 11.49 -11.93
C THR A 138 -22.05 10.28 -11.39
N ALA A 139 -22.61 9.11 -11.64
CA ALA A 139 -21.99 7.85 -11.27
C ALA A 139 -20.60 7.67 -11.93
N PHE A 140 -20.44 8.15 -13.17
CA PHE A 140 -19.15 8.12 -13.86
C PHE A 140 -18.10 8.99 -13.16
N ILE A 141 -18.46 10.22 -12.76
CA ILE A 141 -17.53 11.12 -12.04
C ILE A 141 -17.18 10.57 -10.66
N GLU A 142 -18.17 10.06 -9.91
CA GLU A 142 -17.94 9.42 -8.62
C GLU A 142 -17.01 8.19 -8.73
N ALA A 143 -17.26 7.32 -9.72
CA ALA A 143 -16.40 6.16 -9.98
C ALA A 143 -14.98 6.59 -10.37
N HIS A 144 -14.85 7.64 -11.19
CA HIS A 144 -13.53 8.15 -11.58
C HIS A 144 -12.75 8.71 -10.39
N LYS A 145 -13.44 9.40 -9.47
CA LYS A 145 -12.85 9.89 -8.21
C LYS A 145 -12.38 8.73 -7.33
N ALA A 146 -13.22 7.73 -7.11
CA ALA A 146 -12.88 6.57 -6.30
C ALA A 146 -11.69 5.78 -6.88
N ASP A 147 -11.63 5.61 -8.20
CA ASP A 147 -10.50 4.94 -8.86
C ASP A 147 -9.19 5.73 -8.74
N LEU A 148 -9.25 7.06 -8.80
CA LEU A 148 -8.09 7.92 -8.59
C LEU A 148 -7.56 7.80 -7.15
N GLU A 149 -8.44 7.91 -6.15
CA GLU A 149 -8.08 7.76 -4.73
C GLU A 149 -7.53 6.35 -4.42
N ALA A 150 -8.13 5.30 -4.97
CA ALA A 150 -7.65 3.92 -4.80
C ALA A 150 -6.27 3.70 -5.44
N ARG A 151 -5.99 4.33 -6.58
CA ARG A 151 -4.68 4.28 -7.23
C ARG A 151 -3.61 4.96 -6.39
N GLU A 152 -3.89 6.12 -5.83
CA GLU A 152 -2.94 6.82 -4.94
C GLU A 152 -2.69 6.04 -3.65
N ARG A 153 -3.73 5.45 -3.06
CA ARG A 153 -3.57 4.57 -1.90
C ARG A 153 -2.67 3.37 -2.20
N ARG A 154 -2.87 2.70 -3.33
CA ARG A 154 -2.04 1.56 -3.74
C ARG A 154 -0.56 1.94 -3.88
N LYS A 155 -0.26 3.09 -4.48
CA LYS A 155 1.13 3.57 -4.58
C LYS A 155 1.76 3.79 -3.21
N TRP A 156 1.02 4.43 -2.30
CA TRP A 156 1.50 4.65 -0.93
C TRP A 156 1.75 3.34 -0.18
N GLU A 157 0.83 2.38 -0.26
CA GLU A 157 0.97 1.05 0.34
C GLU A 157 2.15 0.26 -0.25
N GLU A 158 2.38 0.35 -1.57
CA GLU A 158 3.52 -0.29 -2.23
C GLU A 158 4.86 0.35 -1.82
N GLU A 159 4.92 1.68 -1.73
CA GLU A 159 6.10 2.41 -1.26
C GLU A 159 6.41 2.10 0.21
N ASP A 160 5.39 2.08 1.08
CA ASP A 160 5.54 1.72 2.49
C ASP A 160 6.02 0.26 2.65
N ARG A 161 5.43 -0.67 1.89
CA ARG A 161 5.87 -2.07 1.87
C ARG A 161 7.33 -2.19 1.44
N LYS A 162 7.73 -1.47 0.37
CA LYS A 162 9.11 -1.48 -0.12
C LYS A 162 10.09 -0.92 0.90
N LYS A 163 9.75 0.17 1.59
CA LYS A 163 10.58 0.74 2.66
C LYS A 163 10.76 -0.23 3.82
N LYS A 164 9.68 -0.87 4.27
CA LYS A 164 9.73 -1.88 5.34
C LYS A 164 10.56 -3.10 4.93
N GLU A 165 10.44 -3.56 3.69
CA GLU A 165 11.25 -4.67 3.18
C GLU A 165 12.73 -4.30 3.10
N GLU A 166 13.05 -3.10 2.60
CA GLU A 166 14.42 -2.59 2.55
C GLU A 166 15.02 -2.43 3.95
N GLU A 167 14.25 -1.93 4.92
CA GLU A 167 14.67 -1.81 6.32
C GLU A 167 14.92 -3.20 6.95
N ARG A 168 14.03 -4.16 6.70
CA ARG A 168 14.22 -5.55 7.16
C ARG A 168 15.48 -6.19 6.58
N LEU A 169 15.72 -6.01 5.28
CA LEU A 169 16.93 -6.53 4.62
C LEU A 169 18.21 -5.90 5.19
N ARG A 170 18.19 -4.58 5.46
CA ARG A 170 19.32 -3.90 6.10
C ARG A 170 19.59 -4.43 7.51
N LEU A 171 18.55 -4.65 8.30
CA LEU A 171 18.70 -5.20 9.64
C LEU A 171 19.23 -6.64 9.62
N GLU A 172 18.73 -7.47 8.69
CA GLU A 172 19.19 -8.84 8.50
C GLU A 172 20.65 -8.90 8.04
N GLU A 173 21.06 -8.02 7.12
CA GLU A 173 22.44 -7.91 6.66
C GLU A 173 23.38 -7.42 7.79
N GLU A 174 22.95 -6.44 8.59
CA GLU A 174 23.72 -5.99 9.74
C GLU A 174 23.89 -7.09 10.79
N LEU A 175 22.83 -7.85 11.06
CA LEU A 175 22.86 -8.98 11.99
C LEU A 175 23.83 -10.06 11.49
N ARG A 176 23.76 -10.41 10.20
CA ARG A 176 24.67 -11.38 9.58
C ARG A 176 26.12 -10.91 9.67
N ARG A 177 26.38 -9.63 9.40
CA ARG A 177 27.73 -9.05 9.50
C ARG A 177 28.28 -9.14 10.92
N LYS A 178 27.46 -8.82 11.93
CA LYS A 178 27.85 -8.94 13.35
C LYS A 178 28.18 -10.37 13.74
N GLU A 179 27.37 -11.34 13.30
CA GLU A 179 27.61 -12.76 13.55
C GLU A 179 28.90 -13.26 12.87
N GLU A 180 29.16 -12.86 11.63
CA GLU A 180 30.39 -13.17 10.91
C GLU A 180 31.63 -12.56 11.59
N GLU A 181 31.55 -11.30 12.03
CA GLU A 181 32.61 -10.63 12.79
C GLU A 181 32.89 -11.33 14.12
N GLU A 182 31.86 -11.77 14.85
CA GLU A 182 32.01 -12.49 16.10
C GLU A 182 32.68 -13.85 15.89
N ARG A 183 32.21 -14.63 14.91
CA ARG A 183 32.82 -15.92 14.55
C ARG A 183 34.29 -15.75 14.14
N ALA A 184 34.61 -14.73 13.35
CA ALA A 184 35.98 -14.44 12.95
C ALA A 184 36.86 -14.10 14.16
N ARG A 185 36.36 -13.31 15.12
CA ARG A 185 37.09 -13.01 16.37
C ARG A 185 37.34 -14.27 17.19
N GLN A 186 36.34 -15.12 17.34
CA GLN A 186 36.46 -16.40 18.07
C GLN A 186 37.48 -17.32 17.38
N GLU A 187 37.47 -17.41 16.05
CA GLU A 187 38.43 -18.21 15.29
C GLU A 187 39.87 -17.68 15.42
N ILE A 188 40.05 -16.34 15.33
CA ILE A 188 41.35 -15.69 15.53
C ILE A 188 41.87 -15.99 16.94
N GLN A 189 41.02 -15.84 17.97
CA GLN A 189 41.40 -16.12 19.35
C GLN A 189 41.79 -17.60 19.52
N ARG A 190 40.98 -18.52 19.00
CA ARG A 190 41.27 -19.97 19.00
C ARG A 190 42.63 -20.26 18.37
N ARG A 191 42.91 -19.67 17.21
CA ARG A 191 44.18 -19.88 16.49
C ARG A 191 45.38 -19.30 17.25
N GLN A 192 45.23 -18.13 17.86
CA GLN A 192 46.28 -17.54 18.70
C GLN A 192 46.63 -18.43 19.89
N ILE A 193 45.63 -19.01 20.57
CA ILE A 193 45.86 -19.96 21.68
C ILE A 193 46.59 -21.19 21.16
N GLN A 194 46.15 -21.78 20.05
CA GLN A 194 46.79 -22.95 19.44
C GLN A 194 48.25 -22.66 19.07
N ASP A 195 48.51 -21.56 18.37
CA ASP A 195 49.86 -21.22 17.92
C ASP A 195 50.81 -20.93 19.09
N ALA A 196 50.34 -20.24 20.14
CA ALA A 196 51.13 -19.99 21.35
C ALA A 196 51.45 -21.29 22.10
N LEU A 197 50.46 -22.17 22.26
CA LEU A 197 50.64 -23.46 22.93
C LEU A 197 51.56 -24.39 22.13
N ASN A 198 51.44 -24.36 20.81
CA ASN A 198 52.30 -25.09 19.89
C ASN A 198 53.75 -24.62 20.01
N GLN A 199 54.01 -23.31 20.03
CA GLN A 199 55.36 -22.77 20.20
C GLN A 199 56.02 -23.21 21.51
N GLN A 200 55.25 -23.23 22.60
CA GLN A 200 55.75 -23.64 23.92
C GLN A 200 56.15 -25.12 23.95
N THR A 201 55.37 -25.98 23.31
CA THR A 201 55.50 -27.44 23.43
C THR A 201 56.24 -28.10 22.27
N TYR A 202 56.44 -27.38 21.15
CA TYR A 202 56.99 -27.93 19.91
C TYR A 202 58.33 -28.64 20.11
N ALA A 203 59.28 -28.04 20.83
CA ALA A 203 60.59 -28.63 21.02
C ALA A 203 60.53 -29.98 21.77
N GLN A 204 59.67 -30.08 22.78
CA GLN A 204 59.49 -31.29 23.58
C GLN A 204 58.81 -32.39 22.76
N PHE A 205 57.74 -32.06 22.05
CA PHE A 205 57.03 -33.01 21.21
C PHE A 205 57.86 -33.48 20.01
N LYS A 206 58.67 -32.58 19.43
CA LYS A 206 59.59 -32.93 18.34
C LYS A 206 60.65 -33.93 18.80
N ALA A 207 61.31 -33.68 19.94
CA ALA A 207 62.30 -34.60 20.49
C ALA A 207 61.69 -35.98 20.79
N TYR A 208 60.47 -36.02 21.33
CA TYR A 208 59.74 -37.26 21.56
C TYR A 208 59.42 -37.99 20.25
N ALA A 209 58.96 -37.26 19.22
CA ALA A 209 58.65 -37.85 17.93
C ALA A 209 59.89 -38.40 17.21
N GLU A 210 61.04 -37.71 17.29
CA GLU A 210 62.33 -38.17 16.75
C GLU A 210 62.78 -39.49 17.39
N GLN A 211 62.48 -39.70 18.68
CA GLN A 211 62.80 -40.95 19.37
C GLN A 211 61.88 -42.11 18.93
N GLN A 212 60.60 -41.85 18.69
CA GLN A 212 59.64 -42.89 18.28
C GLN A 212 59.76 -43.28 16.81
N TYR A 213 60.04 -42.32 15.93
CA TYR A 213 60.16 -42.53 14.50
C TYR A 213 61.48 -41.98 13.95
N PRO A 214 62.64 -42.60 14.24
CA PRO A 214 63.93 -42.15 13.71
C PRO A 214 63.95 -42.17 12.18
N GLY A 215 64.34 -41.06 11.55
CA GLY A 215 64.51 -40.95 10.10
C GLY A 215 63.23 -40.83 9.26
N ASN A 216 62.05 -40.73 9.88
CA ASN A 216 60.78 -40.52 9.17
C ASN A 216 60.12 -39.17 9.53
N PRO A 217 60.44 -38.08 8.80
CA PRO A 217 59.96 -36.74 9.15
C PRO A 217 58.44 -36.58 8.99
N GLU A 218 57.81 -37.35 8.11
CA GLU A 218 56.36 -37.28 7.87
C GLU A 218 55.58 -37.87 9.05
N GLN A 219 55.99 -39.05 9.53
CA GLN A 219 55.39 -39.66 10.73
C GLN A 219 55.68 -38.86 12.00
N GLN A 220 56.87 -38.28 12.13
CA GLN A 220 57.19 -37.37 13.23
C GLN A 220 56.24 -36.16 13.24
N GLY A 221 55.99 -35.55 12.08
CA GLY A 221 55.07 -34.40 11.96
C GLY A 221 53.62 -34.74 12.35
N VAL A 222 53.13 -35.91 11.94
CA VAL A 222 51.79 -36.39 12.33
C VAL A 222 51.70 -36.59 13.84
N LEU A 223 52.69 -37.23 14.46
CA LEU A 223 52.71 -37.48 15.90
C LEU A 223 52.78 -36.17 16.70
N VAL A 224 53.63 -35.22 16.29
CA VAL A 224 53.71 -33.89 16.93
C VAL A 224 52.35 -33.20 16.91
N ARG A 225 51.67 -33.24 15.76
CA ARG A 225 50.34 -32.63 15.63
C ARG A 225 49.30 -33.29 16.52
N GLN A 226 49.29 -34.61 16.61
CA GLN A 226 48.38 -35.35 17.50
C GLN A 226 48.61 -34.99 18.99
N LEU A 227 49.87 -34.83 19.40
CA LEU A 227 50.22 -34.42 20.77
C LEU A 227 49.82 -32.97 21.04
N GLN A 228 50.05 -32.07 20.09
CA GLN A 228 49.59 -30.68 20.15
C GLN A 228 48.07 -30.58 20.26
N ASP A 229 47.33 -31.35 19.47
CA ASP A 229 45.88 -31.39 19.52
C ASP A 229 45.39 -31.89 20.89
N GLN A 230 45.96 -32.98 21.43
CA GLN A 230 45.61 -33.47 22.77
C GLN A 230 45.91 -32.45 23.86
N HIS A 231 47.09 -31.82 23.80
CA HIS A 231 47.50 -30.81 24.76
C HIS A 231 46.57 -29.57 24.72
N TYR A 232 46.15 -29.16 23.52
CA TYR A 232 45.15 -28.10 23.36
C TYR A 232 43.82 -28.46 24.03
N HIS A 233 43.30 -29.68 23.84
CA HIS A 233 42.05 -30.10 24.48
C HIS A 233 42.16 -30.10 26.02
N GLN A 234 43.27 -30.60 26.55
CA GLN A 234 43.52 -30.59 28.00
C GLN A 234 43.58 -29.16 28.55
N TYR A 235 44.30 -28.27 27.86
CA TYR A 235 44.40 -26.86 28.23
C TYR A 235 43.02 -26.16 28.21
N MET A 236 42.23 -26.36 27.16
CA MET A 236 40.89 -25.79 27.06
C MET A 236 39.94 -26.30 28.14
N GLN A 237 40.04 -27.59 28.51
CA GLN A 237 39.27 -28.17 29.61
C GLN A 237 39.65 -27.54 30.96
N GLN A 238 40.95 -27.35 31.21
CA GLN A 238 41.43 -26.71 32.43
C GLN A 238 41.00 -25.24 32.52
N LEU A 239 41.06 -24.52 31.39
CA LEU A 239 40.61 -23.13 31.31
C LEU A 239 39.12 -23.01 31.66
N LEU A 240 38.28 -23.89 31.11
CA LEU A 240 36.85 -23.93 31.41
C LEU A 240 36.60 -24.23 32.89
N GLN A 241 37.32 -25.19 33.48
CA GLN A 241 37.21 -25.56 34.88
C GLN A 241 37.66 -24.42 35.82
N GLN A 242 38.70 -23.67 35.44
CA GLN A 242 39.17 -22.51 36.19
C GLN A 242 38.19 -21.33 36.10
N GLN A 243 37.48 -21.19 34.98
CA GLN A 243 36.44 -20.19 34.81
C GLN A 243 35.17 -20.52 35.62
N THR A 244 34.81 -21.81 35.73
CA THR A 244 33.66 -22.27 36.54
C THR A 244 33.94 -22.34 38.05
N SER A 245 35.20 -22.38 38.47
CA SER A 245 35.60 -22.40 39.88
C SER A 245 35.99 -21.03 40.43
N ARG A 246 35.93 -19.98 39.61
CA ARG A 246 36.05 -18.60 40.09
C ARG A 246 34.71 -18.20 40.72
N PRO A 247 34.64 -17.91 42.03
CA PRO A 247 33.41 -17.37 42.62
C PRO A 247 33.13 -16.02 41.94
N GLU A 248 31.89 -15.84 41.50
CA GLU A 248 31.34 -14.51 41.18
C GLU A 248 31.69 -13.56 42.32
N PRO A 249 32.36 -12.42 42.08
CA PRO A 249 32.35 -11.36 43.07
C PRO A 249 30.94 -10.78 43.11
N GLU A 250 30.25 -10.95 44.24
CA GLU A 250 29.05 -10.18 44.57
C GLU A 250 29.41 -8.68 44.64
N SER A 251 28.88 -7.95 43.65
CA SER A 251 28.27 -6.61 43.66
C SER A 251 29.00 -5.38 44.25
N GLU A 252 29.18 -4.35 43.42
CA GLU A 252 28.81 -2.95 43.73
C GLU A 252 28.23 -2.25 42.47
N GLU A 253 26.90 -2.14 42.46
CA GLU A 253 26.04 -1.05 41.94
C GLU A 253 26.34 -0.38 40.56
N ASN A 254 25.61 -0.80 39.54
CA ASN A 254 24.60 0.09 38.92
C ASN A 254 23.63 -0.74 38.06
N GLU A 255 22.36 -0.68 38.46
CA GLU A 255 21.23 -1.45 37.95
C GLU A 255 21.06 -1.33 36.44
N VAL A 256 21.12 -2.47 35.78
CA VAL A 256 20.27 -2.78 34.64
C VAL A 256 19.24 -3.76 35.14
N GLU A 257 17.96 -3.40 35.14
CA GLU A 257 16.94 -4.36 34.73
C GLU A 257 15.63 -3.66 34.32
N VAL A 258 15.22 -3.90 33.07
CA VAL A 258 13.81 -4.14 32.78
C VAL A 258 13.73 -5.42 31.96
N GLU A 259 13.21 -6.43 32.65
CA GLU A 259 12.93 -7.82 32.28
C GLU A 259 11.99 -8.00 31.07
N PRO A 260 11.93 -9.23 30.49
CA PRO A 260 10.76 -9.70 29.76
C PRO A 260 9.64 -10.18 30.72
N PRO A 261 8.36 -10.08 30.35
CA PRO A 261 7.24 -10.29 31.26
C PRO A 261 6.78 -11.76 31.29
N VAL A 262 6.38 -12.28 32.46
CA VAL A 262 5.06 -12.94 32.64
C VAL A 262 4.66 -13.12 34.12
N LEU A 263 3.60 -12.39 34.46
CA LEU A 263 2.61 -12.47 35.57
C LEU A 263 2.51 -13.86 36.25
N ALA A 264 2.74 -13.99 37.55
CA ALA A 264 1.88 -13.58 38.70
C ALA A 264 0.61 -14.44 38.91
N ASN A 265 0.66 -15.30 39.93
CA ASN A 265 -0.22 -15.36 41.11
C ASN A 265 0.14 -16.65 41.88
N GLY A 266 0.67 -16.62 43.11
CA GLY A 266 0.19 -15.90 44.31
C GLY A 266 -0.71 -16.86 45.08
N THR A 267 -0.30 -17.42 46.22
CA THR A 267 -0.55 -16.77 47.52
C THR A 267 0.26 -17.46 48.64
N LEU A 268 0.97 -16.62 49.40
CA LEU A 268 1.56 -16.88 50.72
C LEU A 268 0.48 -16.83 51.80
N HIS A 269 0.56 -17.70 52.82
CA HIS A 269 0.52 -17.17 54.19
C HIS A 269 1.20 -18.09 55.21
N ASN A 270 2.04 -17.45 56.01
CA ASN A 270 2.65 -17.91 57.25
C ASN A 270 1.72 -17.60 58.43
N SER A 271 1.58 -18.49 59.42
CA SER A 271 1.28 -18.14 60.83
C SER A 271 1.36 -19.39 61.73
N GLN A 272 2.44 -19.49 62.52
CA GLN A 272 2.55 -19.74 63.99
C GLN A 272 1.61 -20.75 64.74
N PRO A 273 1.92 -21.14 66.00
CA PRO A 273 2.18 -22.52 66.42
C PRO A 273 1.13 -23.08 67.40
N ASP A 274 0.94 -24.39 67.50
CA ASP A 274 0.70 -25.06 68.80
C ASP A 274 0.56 -26.59 68.69
N SER A 275 0.82 -27.26 69.81
CA SER A 275 0.32 -28.58 70.25
C SER A 275 0.80 -29.86 69.52
N GLU A 276 1.76 -30.53 70.18
CA GLU A 276 1.68 -31.89 70.75
C GLU A 276 1.08 -33.07 69.95
N GLU A 277 1.84 -34.17 70.03
CA GLU A 277 1.44 -35.60 69.97
C GLU A 277 1.32 -36.34 68.61
N ASP A 278 2.30 -37.24 68.44
CA ASP A 278 2.20 -38.68 68.12
C ASP A 278 1.97 -39.21 66.68
N ASP A 279 2.74 -40.28 66.43
CA ASP A 279 2.82 -41.29 65.36
C ASP A 279 1.90 -41.24 64.12
N ASP A 280 2.51 -41.28 62.93
CA ASP A 280 2.51 -42.43 61.99
C ASP A 280 2.78 -42.03 60.52
N GLU A 281 3.71 -42.77 59.91
CA GLU A 281 4.03 -43.02 58.50
C GLU A 281 3.02 -42.52 57.42
N ILE A 282 3.47 -41.67 56.45
CA ILE A 282 3.15 -41.69 54.99
C ILE A 282 3.59 -40.39 54.24
N ASN A 283 4.28 -40.60 53.09
CA ASN A 283 4.35 -39.81 51.84
C ASN A 283 5.42 -38.72 51.57
N SER A 284 6.29 -39.06 50.59
CA SER A 284 6.60 -38.35 49.33
C SER A 284 6.91 -36.84 49.32
N GLN A 285 8.14 -36.48 48.89
CA GLN A 285 8.50 -35.99 47.54
C GLN A 285 9.96 -35.50 47.62
N GLY A 286 10.92 -35.84 46.77
CA GLY A 286 10.86 -36.21 45.36
C GLY A 286 11.95 -35.41 44.65
N THR A 287 13.10 -36.06 44.46
CA THR A 287 14.27 -35.60 43.72
C THR A 287 13.89 -35.18 42.30
N MET A 288 14.04 -33.89 41.96
CA MET A 288 13.80 -33.43 40.59
C MET A 288 14.94 -33.87 39.67
N SER A 289 14.63 -34.84 38.81
CA SER A 289 15.48 -35.44 37.80
C SER A 289 15.54 -34.59 36.53
N MET A 290 16.61 -34.80 35.75
CA MET A 290 16.90 -34.10 34.49
C MET A 290 15.75 -34.15 33.46
N ALA A 291 15.62 -33.04 32.73
CA ALA A 291 14.60 -32.74 31.75
C ALA A 291 14.35 -33.87 30.73
N SER A 292 13.24 -34.60 30.93
CA SER A 292 12.61 -35.43 29.91
C SER A 292 11.27 -34.80 29.53
N MET A 293 11.29 -33.82 28.62
CA MET A 293 10.08 -33.13 28.14
C MET A 293 10.00 -33.02 26.61
N TRP A 294 10.49 -34.02 25.86
CA TRP A 294 10.34 -34.05 24.38
C TRP A 294 9.91 -35.40 23.79
N THR A 295 9.18 -36.23 24.55
CA THR A 295 8.50 -37.40 23.98
C THR A 295 7.00 -37.28 24.17
N ARG A 296 6.33 -36.52 23.29
CA ARG A 296 4.88 -36.63 23.10
C ARG A 296 4.55 -38.08 22.72
N LYS A 297 3.55 -38.66 23.37
CA LYS A 297 3.12 -40.06 23.19
C LYS A 297 2.46 -40.34 21.83
N ASP A 298 2.18 -39.30 21.04
CA ASP A 298 1.36 -39.43 19.83
C ASP A 298 2.17 -39.37 18.51
N VAL A 299 3.52 -39.42 18.60
CA VAL A 299 4.39 -39.47 17.41
C VAL A 299 4.17 -40.74 16.56
N ARG A 300 3.70 -41.83 17.19
CA ARG A 300 3.38 -43.08 16.49
C ARG A 300 2.08 -42.97 15.69
N GLU A 301 1.03 -42.40 16.27
CA GLU A 301 -0.25 -42.17 15.58
C GLU A 301 -0.09 -41.16 14.42
N PHE A 302 0.74 -40.13 14.60
CA PHE A 302 1.06 -39.17 13.53
C PHE A 302 1.80 -39.82 12.34
N LYS A 303 2.79 -40.68 12.60
CA LYS A 303 3.51 -41.41 11.54
C LYS A 303 2.62 -42.43 10.81
N GLU A 304 1.62 -42.99 11.49
CA GLU A 304 0.68 -43.94 10.91
C GLU A 304 -0.40 -43.25 10.05
N SER A 305 -0.80 -42.03 10.39
CA SER A 305 -1.69 -41.19 9.56
C SER A 305 -1.06 -40.81 8.22
N ILE A 306 0.21 -40.37 8.22
CA ILE A 306 0.94 -39.99 6.99
C ILE A 306 1.15 -41.19 6.04
N ARG A 307 1.31 -42.40 6.58
CA ARG A 307 1.46 -43.62 5.76
C ARG A 307 0.13 -44.06 5.12
N ARG A 308 -1.01 -43.72 5.71
CA ARG A 308 -2.35 -44.08 5.23
C ARG A 308 -2.88 -43.12 4.17
N GLU A 309 -2.46 -41.85 4.22
CA GLU A 309 -2.94 -40.78 3.33
C GLU A 309 -2.06 -40.58 2.08
N GLY A 310 -0.83 -41.12 2.05
CA GLY A 310 0.11 -40.98 0.93
C GLY A 310 0.22 -42.18 -0.01
N GLY A 311 -0.83 -43.00 -0.14
CA GLY A 311 -0.81 -44.25 -0.89
C GLY A 311 -2.02 -44.48 -1.80
N GLU A 312 -2.27 -43.56 -2.73
CA GLU A 312 -2.77 -43.84 -4.09
C GLU A 312 -2.19 -42.82 -5.08
#